data_AF-A0A8D8Q567-F1
#
_entry.id   AF-A0A8D8Q567-F1
#
_cell.length_a   1.000
_cell.length_b   1.000
_cell.length_c   1.000
_cell.angle_alpha   90.00
_cell.angle_beta   90.00
_cell.angle_gamma   90.00
#
_symmetry.space_group_name_H-M   'P 1'
#
loop_
_entity.id
_entity.type
_entity.pdbx_description
1 polymer ?
#
loop_
_entity_poly.entity_id
_entity_poly.type
_entity_poly.pdbx_seq_one_letter_code
_entity_poly.pdbx_strand_id
1 'polypeptide(L)'
;MVMGVDSVLALRYLLCLKEVAASEECFNNIPLTRFTCRAALLFFALYHLRQLDPKVAHLPPYQVIKAMRHIVQRTVPTESSSEVKLFLSYVQMEDQFSCIEQLKKFDCGVDVRRFVSDPVYREDTVEGLAMTDSSEMLSLALFLAEKYSLDIYQIVKQHALTLLIGTNTPHKLLDSSIKTSCSQVFTPEVLTRFTAELFSKIPGSNHQSLNALFKFVQTFESNPPISLCNMTVKDHIKFLIKVTVTSPEIDYKSLLDGQLLESIDPILTESSIQSLIRLLKSLPPHLKSGVNLSSVYHRLLMKNLNNYYQCSSSSTDSIVVDELVEFFKKSTSYLSKMEVGHTTSFLKQMIFSNKFNVSVNSRGRVVTLAVQYLQQNVDQSEWPSLKATLTSWQEHIRRVKQVDTVMPIETSAQEHLLEEILRIPVSEEKLETILDRAVERRVIPTGKPILTVMKC
;
A
#
# COMPACT_ATOMS: atom_id res chain seq x y z
N MET A 1 3.55 1.91 54.52
CA MET A 1 2.24 2.48 54.92
C MET A 1 1.38 1.35 55.52
N VAL A 2 0.76 1.59 56.68
CA VAL A 2 0.36 0.55 57.67
C VAL A 2 -0.85 -0.31 57.24
N MET A 3 -1.62 0.06 56.21
CA MET A 3 -2.82 -0.69 55.79
C MET A 3 -2.56 -2.16 55.38
N GLY A 4 -1.36 -2.49 54.91
CA GLY A 4 -0.97 -3.87 54.57
C GLY A 4 -0.49 -4.71 55.76
N VAL A 5 -0.27 -4.09 56.94
CA VAL A 5 0.30 -4.74 58.14
C VAL A 5 -0.70 -4.68 59.31
N ASP A 6 -1.32 -3.53 59.54
CA ASP A 6 -2.38 -3.32 60.54
C ASP A 6 -3.45 -2.35 59.99
N SER A 7 -4.46 -2.94 59.36
CA SER A 7 -5.57 -2.19 58.76
C SER A 7 -6.46 -1.48 59.79
N VAL A 8 -6.53 -1.97 61.02
CA VAL A 8 -7.33 -1.38 62.09
C VAL A 8 -6.66 -0.10 62.59
N LEU A 9 -5.36 -0.16 62.84
CA LEU A 9 -4.58 1.01 63.24
C LEU A 9 -4.58 2.09 62.16
N ALA A 10 -4.42 1.69 60.90
CA ALA A 10 -4.46 2.62 59.77
C ALA A 10 -5.82 3.31 59.60
N LEU A 11 -6.93 2.55 59.70
CA LEU A 11 -8.29 3.14 59.67
C LEU A 11 -8.52 4.09 60.85
N ARG A 12 -7.98 3.78 62.04
CA ARG A 12 -8.06 4.66 63.21
C ARG A 12 -7.33 5.98 62.98
N TYR A 13 -6.14 5.95 62.39
CA TYR A 13 -5.42 7.18 62.03
C TYR A 13 -6.17 8.01 60.99
N LEU A 14 -6.76 7.36 59.98
CA LEU A 14 -7.58 8.05 58.97
C LEU A 14 -8.80 8.74 59.59
N LEU A 15 -9.50 8.08 60.53
CA LEU A 15 -10.67 8.65 61.22
C LEU A 15 -10.35 9.82 62.18
N CYS A 16 -9.08 9.98 62.54
CA CYS A 16 -8.58 11.11 63.31
C CYS A 16 -8.19 12.32 62.44
N LEU A 17 -8.14 12.16 61.11
CA LEU A 17 -7.89 13.27 60.20
C LEU A 17 -9.08 14.23 60.19
N LYS A 18 -8.79 15.53 60.32
CA LYS A 18 -9.82 16.58 60.26
C LYS A 18 -10.31 16.82 58.84
N GLU A 19 -9.42 16.69 57.86
CA GLU A 19 -9.71 16.94 56.45
C GLU A 19 -9.83 15.64 55.65
N VAL A 20 -10.87 15.58 54.82
CA VAL A 20 -11.18 14.42 53.97
C VAL A 20 -10.20 14.33 52.80
N ALA A 21 -9.69 15.45 52.29
CA ALA A 21 -8.70 15.48 51.21
C ALA A 21 -7.41 14.72 51.58
N ALA A 22 -6.91 14.87 52.81
CA ALA A 22 -5.73 14.15 53.29
C ALA A 22 -5.96 12.63 53.35
N SER A 23 -7.19 12.19 53.63
CA SER A 23 -7.54 10.77 53.62
C SER A 23 -7.57 10.20 52.20
N GLU A 24 -7.99 10.98 51.21
CA GLU A 24 -7.96 10.61 49.79
C GLU A 24 -6.53 10.47 49.28
N GLU A 25 -5.63 11.41 49.62
CA GLU A 25 -4.20 11.30 49.31
C GLU A 25 -3.58 10.01 49.88
N CYS A 26 -3.94 9.66 51.11
CA CYS A 26 -3.52 8.41 51.71
C CYS A 26 -3.98 7.21 50.88
N PHE A 27 -5.28 7.14 50.53
CA PHE A 27 -5.79 6.07 49.69
C PHE A 27 -5.19 6.09 48.27
N ASN A 28 -4.82 7.25 47.72
CA ASN A 28 -4.14 7.40 46.43
C ASN A 28 -2.75 6.75 46.42
N ASN A 29 -2.04 6.81 47.55
CA ASN A 29 -0.69 6.26 47.70
C ASN A 29 -0.64 4.73 47.99
N ILE A 30 -1.80 4.06 48.03
CA ILE A 30 -1.91 2.60 48.27
C ILE A 30 -2.25 1.87 46.97
N PRO A 31 -1.72 0.65 46.75
CA PRO A 31 -2.24 -0.23 45.72
C PRO A 31 -3.75 -0.45 45.85
N LEU A 32 -4.49 -0.13 44.80
CA LEU A 32 -5.94 -0.31 44.75
C LEU A 32 -6.29 -1.81 44.64
N THR A 33 -6.61 -2.43 45.76
CA THR A 33 -7.13 -3.79 45.90
C THR A 33 -8.59 -3.78 46.35
N ARG A 34 -9.30 -4.91 46.18
CA ARG A 34 -10.66 -5.08 46.69
C ARG A 34 -10.77 -4.75 48.19
N PHE A 35 -9.74 -5.12 48.95
CA PHE A 35 -9.64 -4.79 50.37
C PHE A 35 -9.55 -3.27 50.60
N THR A 36 -8.59 -2.59 49.96
CA THR A 36 -8.40 -1.14 50.15
C THR A 36 -9.59 -0.31 49.68
N CYS A 37 -10.29 -0.73 48.62
CA CYS A 37 -11.52 -0.07 48.19
C CYS A 37 -12.65 -0.23 49.20
N ARG A 38 -12.83 -1.44 49.76
CA ARG A 38 -13.82 -1.65 50.83
C ARG A 38 -13.48 -0.89 52.10
N ALA A 39 -12.19 -0.77 52.42
CA ALA A 39 -11.72 0.04 53.54
C ALA A 39 -11.98 1.53 53.30
N ALA A 40 -11.80 2.03 52.07
CA ALA A 40 -12.15 3.39 51.68
C ALA A 40 -13.67 3.63 51.76
N LEU A 41 -14.49 2.72 51.22
CA LEU A 41 -15.95 2.76 51.35
C LEU A 41 -16.40 2.83 52.80
N LEU A 42 -15.83 1.98 53.65
CA LEU A 42 -16.12 1.98 55.09
C LEU A 42 -15.70 3.30 55.73
N PHE A 43 -14.52 3.81 55.41
CA PHE A 43 -14.02 5.08 55.95
C PHE A 43 -14.93 6.25 55.59
N PHE A 44 -15.26 6.46 54.31
CA PHE A 44 -16.11 7.58 53.90
C PHE A 44 -17.55 7.43 54.42
N ALA A 45 -18.08 6.20 54.48
CA ALA A 45 -19.37 5.93 55.10
C ALA A 45 -19.37 6.26 56.61
N LEU A 46 -18.35 5.83 57.36
CA LEU A 46 -18.22 6.15 58.78
C LEU A 46 -18.03 7.64 59.01
N TYR A 47 -17.21 8.32 58.20
CA TYR A 47 -16.95 9.74 58.35
C TYR A 47 -18.23 10.56 58.19
N HIS A 48 -19.04 10.26 57.17
CA HIS A 48 -20.32 10.93 56.94
C HIS A 48 -21.39 10.54 57.96
N LEU A 49 -21.61 9.23 58.18
CA LEU A 49 -22.69 8.75 59.04
C LEU A 49 -22.46 9.06 60.52
N ARG A 50 -21.21 9.12 61.01
CA ARG A 50 -20.89 9.51 62.40
C ARG A 50 -21.31 10.94 62.72
N GLN A 51 -21.32 11.83 61.72
CA GLN A 51 -21.81 13.21 61.90
C GLN A 51 -23.33 13.24 62.10
N LEU A 52 -24.05 12.27 61.54
CA LEU A 52 -25.51 12.16 61.63
C LEU A 52 -25.95 11.36 62.87
N ASP A 53 -25.29 10.24 63.14
CA ASP A 53 -25.51 9.40 64.32
C ASP A 53 -24.20 8.77 64.81
N PRO A 54 -23.71 9.13 66.01
CA PRO A 54 -22.50 8.56 66.60
C PRO A 54 -22.57 7.04 66.81
N LYS A 55 -23.77 6.47 66.96
CA LYS A 55 -23.97 5.03 67.23
C LYS A 55 -23.63 4.13 66.05
N VAL A 56 -23.51 4.70 64.85
CA VAL A 56 -23.15 3.96 63.62
C VAL A 56 -21.78 3.27 63.74
N ALA A 57 -20.88 3.78 64.59
CA ALA A 57 -19.58 3.16 64.87
C ALA A 57 -19.67 1.76 65.52
N HIS A 58 -20.82 1.40 66.13
CA HIS A 58 -21.04 0.09 66.73
C HIS A 58 -21.63 -0.94 65.75
N LEU A 59 -22.01 -0.51 64.55
CA LEU A 59 -22.56 -1.40 63.53
C LEU A 59 -21.45 -2.18 62.83
N PRO A 60 -21.73 -3.43 62.40
CA PRO A 60 -20.76 -4.17 61.61
C PRO A 60 -20.50 -3.46 60.26
N PRO A 61 -19.26 -3.50 59.73
CA PRO A 61 -18.83 -2.72 58.56
C PRO A 61 -19.75 -2.81 57.34
N TYR A 62 -20.32 -4.00 57.06
CA TYR A 62 -21.21 -4.19 55.92
C TYR A 62 -22.54 -3.44 56.06
N GLN A 63 -23.05 -3.27 57.29
CA GLN A 63 -24.28 -2.52 57.55
C GLN A 63 -24.05 -1.02 57.39
N VAL A 64 -22.87 -0.53 57.77
CA VAL A 64 -22.48 0.87 57.61
C VAL A 64 -22.43 1.24 56.12
N ILE A 65 -21.76 0.43 55.30
CA ILE A 65 -21.70 0.65 53.85
C ILE A 65 -23.11 0.57 53.22
N LYS A 66 -23.94 -0.39 53.67
CA LYS A 66 -25.32 -0.53 53.19
C LYS A 66 -26.19 0.68 53.55
N ALA A 67 -26.06 1.20 54.78
CA ALA A 67 -26.79 2.39 55.22
C ALA A 67 -26.41 3.62 54.40
N MET A 68 -25.11 3.82 54.14
CA MET A 68 -24.61 4.90 53.28
C MET A 68 -25.17 4.78 51.86
N ARG A 69 -25.18 3.58 51.27
CA ARG A 69 -25.80 3.36 49.94
C ARG A 69 -27.28 3.75 49.91
N HIS A 70 -28.05 3.41 50.95
CA HIS A 70 -29.46 3.79 51.02
C HIS A 70 -29.67 5.30 51.15
N ILE A 71 -28.79 6.01 51.83
CA ILE A 71 -28.85 7.48 51.95
C ILE A 71 -28.53 8.12 50.61
N VAL A 72 -27.44 7.68 49.96
CA VAL A 72 -27.01 8.23 48.67
C VAL A 72 -28.02 7.95 47.55
N GLN A 73 -28.76 6.85 47.60
CA GLN A 73 -29.86 6.56 46.67
C GLN A 73 -31.08 7.48 46.84
N ARG A 74 -31.23 8.13 47.99
CA ARG A 74 -32.36 9.02 48.32
C ARG A 74 -32.04 10.50 48.14
N THR A 75 -30.76 10.88 48.17
CA THR A 75 -30.29 12.26 47.98
C THR A 75 -29.90 12.53 46.53
N VAL A 76 -30.30 13.70 46.00
CA VAL A 76 -29.93 14.13 44.64
C VAL A 76 -28.42 14.48 44.58
N PRO A 77 -27.65 14.02 43.58
CA PRO A 77 -26.18 14.18 43.55
C PRO A 77 -25.65 15.62 43.57
N THR A 78 -26.48 16.60 43.23
CA THR A 78 -26.05 17.99 42.94
C THR A 78 -25.63 18.79 44.18
N GLU A 79 -26.08 18.41 45.39
CA GLU A 79 -25.73 19.05 46.68
C GLU A 79 -24.92 18.13 47.60
N SER A 80 -24.28 17.10 47.04
CA SER A 80 -23.56 16.09 47.82
C SER A 80 -22.23 16.62 48.38
N SER A 81 -21.98 16.36 49.67
CA SER A 81 -20.72 16.69 50.34
C SER A 81 -19.53 15.94 49.72
N SER A 82 -18.29 16.42 49.96
CA SER A 82 -17.06 15.81 49.41
C SER A 82 -16.95 14.30 49.69
N GLU A 83 -17.39 13.88 50.87
CA GLU A 83 -17.32 12.48 51.32
C GLU A 83 -18.31 11.60 50.57
N VAL A 84 -19.49 12.14 50.24
CA VAL A 84 -20.50 11.44 49.46
C VAL A 84 -20.00 11.24 48.02
N LYS A 85 -19.34 12.25 47.44
CA LYS A 85 -18.72 12.15 46.11
C LYS A 85 -17.61 11.11 46.08
N LEU A 86 -16.73 11.08 47.09
CA LEU A 86 -15.69 10.07 47.21
C LEU A 86 -16.26 8.68 47.50
N PHE A 87 -17.29 8.57 48.33
CA PHE A 87 -17.97 7.29 48.54
C PHE A 87 -18.55 6.75 47.22
N LEU A 88 -19.21 7.60 46.43
CA LEU A 88 -19.74 7.23 45.12
C LEU A 88 -18.66 6.78 44.14
N SER A 89 -17.51 7.45 44.09
CA SER A 89 -16.40 7.04 43.21
C SER A 89 -15.86 5.66 43.60
N TYR A 90 -15.74 5.37 44.90
CA TYR A 90 -15.34 4.04 45.38
C TYR A 90 -16.43 2.97 45.18
N VAL A 91 -17.71 3.33 45.15
CA VAL A 91 -18.79 2.39 44.78
C VAL A 91 -18.65 2.00 43.30
N GLN A 92 -18.42 2.99 42.42
CA GLN A 92 -18.16 2.73 41.00
C GLN A 92 -16.92 1.86 40.79
N MET A 93 -15.83 2.11 41.55
CA MET A 93 -14.65 1.24 41.54
C MET A 93 -14.96 -0.17 42.04
N GLU A 94 -15.82 -0.32 43.07
CA GLU A 94 -16.18 -1.64 43.60
C GLU A 94 -16.89 -2.49 42.54
N ASP A 95 -17.85 -1.91 41.82
CA ASP A 95 -18.63 -2.57 40.76
C ASP A 95 -17.75 -2.93 39.54
N GLN A 96 -16.61 -2.27 39.38
CA GLN A 96 -15.69 -2.47 38.26
C GLN A 96 -14.51 -3.40 38.58
N PHE A 97 -14.37 -3.90 39.81
CA PHE A 97 -13.19 -4.70 40.19
C PHE A 97 -12.91 -5.92 39.33
N SER A 98 -13.94 -6.62 38.84
CA SER A 98 -13.72 -7.77 37.96
C SER A 98 -12.98 -7.39 36.68
N CYS A 99 -13.25 -6.20 36.12
CA CYS A 99 -12.53 -5.67 34.97
C CYS A 99 -11.13 -5.19 35.34
N ILE A 100 -10.99 -4.55 36.50
CA ILE A 100 -9.70 -4.09 37.02
C ILE A 100 -8.75 -5.27 37.24
N GLU A 101 -9.25 -6.38 37.80
CA GLU A 101 -8.46 -7.60 38.01
C GLU A 101 -8.01 -8.22 36.68
N GLN A 102 -8.86 -8.21 35.66
CA GLN A 102 -8.47 -8.65 34.32
C GLN A 102 -7.39 -7.74 33.71
N LEU A 103 -7.55 -6.41 33.77
CA LEU A 103 -6.54 -5.45 33.28
C LEU A 103 -5.19 -5.62 33.97
N LYS A 104 -5.19 -5.89 35.29
CA LYS A 104 -3.97 -6.17 36.05
C LYS A 104 -3.34 -7.51 35.71
N LYS A 105 -4.14 -8.54 35.40
CA LYS A 105 -3.64 -9.87 35.02
C LYS A 105 -2.78 -9.81 33.75
N PHE A 106 -3.14 -8.96 32.80
CA PHE A 106 -2.41 -8.79 31.55
C PHE A 106 -1.29 -7.72 31.62
N ASP A 107 -1.02 -7.18 32.82
CA ASP A 107 0.00 -6.17 33.10
C ASP A 107 0.04 -5.01 32.09
N CYS A 108 -1.14 -4.52 31.71
CA CYS A 108 -1.29 -3.57 30.61
C CYS A 108 -0.83 -2.14 30.93
N GLY A 109 -0.22 -1.88 32.08
CA GLY A 109 0.23 -0.54 32.49
C GLY A 109 -0.87 0.50 32.65
N VAL A 110 -2.13 0.08 32.81
CA VAL A 110 -3.31 0.96 32.86
C VAL A 110 -3.43 1.65 34.21
N ASP A 111 -3.63 2.97 34.20
CA ASP A 111 -4.05 3.70 35.39
C ASP A 111 -5.52 3.38 35.69
N VAL A 112 -5.72 2.48 36.64
CA VAL A 112 -7.04 1.99 37.04
C VAL A 112 -7.95 3.13 37.50
N ARG A 113 -7.43 4.11 38.23
CA ARG A 113 -8.27 5.20 38.77
C ARG A 113 -8.78 6.06 37.63
N ARG A 114 -7.89 6.39 36.69
CA ARG A 114 -8.23 7.14 35.49
C ARG A 114 -9.18 6.36 34.58
N PHE A 115 -8.98 5.04 34.43
CA PHE A 115 -9.88 4.19 33.64
C PHE A 115 -11.34 4.19 34.16
N VAL A 116 -11.53 4.25 35.48
CA VAL A 116 -12.87 4.32 36.09
C VAL A 116 -13.47 5.72 35.95
N SER A 117 -12.69 6.79 36.11
CA SER A 117 -13.21 8.16 36.18
C SER A 117 -13.30 8.90 34.83
N ASP A 118 -12.38 8.62 33.90
CA ASP A 118 -12.22 9.34 32.63
C ASP A 118 -12.73 8.45 31.47
N PRO A 119 -13.89 8.78 30.87
CA PRO A 119 -14.44 7.98 29.78
C PRO A 119 -13.59 8.02 28.51
N VAL A 120 -12.87 9.13 28.25
CA VAL A 120 -12.01 9.27 27.08
C VAL A 120 -10.78 8.38 27.25
N TYR A 121 -10.11 8.46 28.40
CA TYR A 121 -8.99 7.56 28.69
C TYR A 121 -9.42 6.08 28.68
N ARG A 122 -10.64 5.77 29.10
CA ARG A 122 -11.19 4.40 29.03
C ARG A 122 -11.32 3.92 27.59
N GLU A 123 -11.90 4.73 26.71
CA GLU A 123 -12.04 4.44 25.29
C GLU A 123 -10.67 4.23 24.64
N ASP A 124 -9.74 5.17 24.83
CA ASP A 124 -8.35 5.08 24.33
C ASP A 124 -7.64 3.81 24.83
N THR A 125 -7.85 3.46 26.11
CA THR A 125 -7.25 2.25 26.70
C THR A 125 -7.81 0.99 26.04
N VAL A 126 -9.13 0.91 25.84
CA VAL A 126 -9.75 -0.26 25.21
C VAL A 126 -9.34 -0.40 23.76
N GLU A 127 -9.26 0.70 23.01
CA GLU A 127 -8.71 0.69 21.65
C GLU A 127 -7.23 0.27 21.64
N GLY A 128 -6.43 0.77 22.59
CA GLY A 128 -5.03 0.39 22.75
C GLY A 128 -4.85 -1.10 23.04
N LEU A 129 -5.73 -1.72 23.83
CA LEU A 129 -5.73 -3.17 24.06
C LEU A 129 -6.03 -3.97 22.79
N ALA A 130 -6.77 -3.38 21.84
CA ALA A 130 -7.04 -4.02 20.55
C ALA A 130 -5.86 -3.87 19.56
N MET A 131 -4.92 -2.95 19.80
CA MET A 131 -3.70 -2.75 19.00
C MET A 131 -2.62 -3.79 19.32
N THR A 132 -2.96 -5.07 19.22
CA THR A 132 -2.07 -6.19 19.51
C THR A 132 -2.38 -7.38 18.61
N ASP A 133 -1.46 -8.33 18.54
CA ASP A 133 -1.65 -9.59 17.83
C ASP A 133 -2.11 -10.74 18.75
N SER A 134 -2.38 -10.45 20.03
CA SER A 134 -2.89 -11.40 21.02
C SER A 134 -4.41 -11.51 20.98
N SER A 135 -4.91 -12.73 20.75
CA SER A 135 -6.34 -13.05 20.78
C SER A 135 -6.95 -12.84 22.18
N GLU A 136 -6.16 -13.05 23.23
CA GLU A 136 -6.59 -12.88 24.62
C GLU A 136 -6.86 -11.40 24.93
N MET A 137 -5.97 -10.51 24.50
CA MET A 137 -6.13 -9.07 24.68
C MET A 137 -7.31 -8.52 23.85
N LEU A 138 -7.53 -9.05 22.65
CA LEU A 138 -8.71 -8.71 21.86
C LEU A 138 -10.00 -9.14 22.56
N SER A 139 -10.03 -10.36 23.13
CA SER A 139 -11.20 -10.84 23.87
C SER A 139 -11.52 -9.96 25.08
N LEU A 140 -10.48 -9.47 25.76
CA LEU A 140 -10.61 -8.51 26.85
C LEU A 140 -11.12 -7.16 26.34
N ALA A 141 -10.58 -6.65 25.25
CA ALA A 141 -11.03 -5.39 24.65
C ALA A 141 -12.52 -5.44 24.27
N LEU A 142 -12.96 -6.53 23.63
CA LEU A 142 -14.37 -6.75 23.26
C LEU A 142 -15.28 -6.87 24.49
N PHE A 143 -14.85 -7.59 25.53
CA PHE A 143 -15.59 -7.68 26.79
C PHE A 143 -15.75 -6.30 27.46
N LEU A 144 -14.68 -5.50 27.49
CA LEU A 144 -14.74 -4.14 28.04
C LEU A 144 -15.61 -3.23 27.18
N ALA A 145 -15.57 -3.38 25.86
CA ALA A 145 -16.41 -2.63 24.93
C ALA A 145 -17.89 -2.86 25.21
N GLU A 146 -18.30 -4.12 25.34
CA GLU A 146 -19.68 -4.48 25.65
C GLU A 146 -20.10 -3.94 27.03
N LYS A 147 -19.25 -4.10 28.05
CA LYS A 147 -19.54 -3.64 29.41
C LYS A 147 -19.72 -2.12 29.50
N TYR A 148 -18.92 -1.36 28.76
CA TYR A 148 -18.95 0.11 28.79
C TYR A 148 -19.72 0.72 27.61
N SER A 149 -20.39 -0.10 26.79
CA SER A 149 -21.15 0.34 25.62
C SER A 149 -20.31 1.19 24.64
N LEU A 150 -19.04 0.79 24.44
CA LEU A 150 -18.14 1.41 23.46
C LEU A 150 -18.41 0.90 22.05
N ASP A 151 -17.92 1.62 21.04
CA ASP A 151 -18.11 1.23 19.64
C ASP A 151 -17.23 0.02 19.27
N ILE A 152 -17.86 -1.17 19.24
CA ILE A 152 -17.22 -2.42 18.83
C ILE A 152 -16.64 -2.30 17.41
N TYR A 153 -17.27 -1.51 16.52
CA TYR A 153 -16.75 -1.31 15.17
C TYR A 153 -15.36 -0.67 15.16
N GLN A 154 -15.13 0.38 15.97
CA GLN A 154 -13.80 1.01 16.03
C GLN A 154 -12.74 0.06 16.56
N ILE A 155 -13.06 -0.69 17.62
CA ILE A 155 -12.14 -1.63 18.27
C ILE A 155 -11.71 -2.72 17.29
N VAL A 156 -12.66 -3.33 16.57
CA VAL A 156 -12.35 -4.36 15.56
C VAL A 156 -11.60 -3.77 14.38
N LYS A 157 -11.96 -2.57 13.93
CA LYS A 157 -11.23 -1.87 12.87
C LYS A 157 -9.78 -1.63 13.26
N GLN A 158 -9.54 -1.18 14.49
CA GLN A 158 -8.20 -0.89 14.98
C GLN A 158 -7.37 -2.16 15.16
N HIS A 159 -7.98 -3.24 15.63
CA HIS A 159 -7.35 -4.56 15.65
C HIS A 159 -6.99 -5.04 14.25
N ALA A 160 -7.92 -4.97 13.30
CA ALA A 160 -7.68 -5.35 11.91
C ALA A 160 -6.55 -4.53 11.28
N LEU A 161 -6.51 -3.22 11.50
CA LEU A 161 -5.40 -2.37 11.03
C LEU A 161 -4.05 -2.81 11.61
N THR A 162 -4.03 -3.15 12.89
CA THR A 162 -2.81 -3.62 13.56
C THR A 162 -2.32 -4.93 12.94
N LEU A 163 -3.21 -5.90 12.72
CA LEU A 163 -2.85 -7.19 12.12
C LEU A 163 -2.42 -7.06 10.65
N LEU A 164 -3.09 -6.21 9.88
CA LEU A 164 -2.89 -6.07 8.43
C LEU A 164 -1.70 -5.17 8.07
N ILE A 165 -1.38 -4.18 8.89
CA ILE A 165 -0.36 -3.16 8.57
C ILE A 165 0.75 -3.13 9.64
N GLY A 166 0.38 -3.14 10.93
CA GLY A 166 1.32 -2.97 12.04
C GLY A 166 2.21 -4.18 12.29
N THR A 167 1.63 -5.28 12.78
CA THR A 167 2.37 -6.51 13.15
C THR A 167 2.62 -7.43 11.95
N ASN A 168 1.97 -7.17 10.82
CA ASN A 168 2.04 -7.98 9.60
C ASN A 168 1.71 -9.46 9.86
N THR A 169 0.72 -9.72 10.72
CA THR A 169 0.18 -11.06 11.01
C THR A 169 -1.27 -11.20 10.50
N PRO A 170 -1.52 -11.00 9.19
CA PRO A 170 -2.87 -10.86 8.64
C PRO A 170 -3.71 -12.15 8.73
N HIS A 171 -3.08 -13.32 8.91
CA HIS A 171 -3.77 -14.60 9.06
C HIS A 171 -4.59 -14.69 10.36
N LYS A 172 -4.18 -13.99 11.43
CA LYS A 172 -4.91 -13.93 12.72
C LYS A 172 -6.25 -13.21 12.60
N LEU A 173 -6.46 -12.41 11.55
CA LEU A 173 -7.75 -11.74 11.32
C LEU A 173 -8.87 -12.76 11.05
N LEU A 174 -8.53 -13.97 10.60
CA LEU A 174 -9.48 -15.04 10.30
C LEU A 174 -9.88 -15.83 11.55
N ASP A 175 -9.40 -15.45 12.73
CA ASP A 175 -9.75 -16.09 13.99
C ASP A 175 -11.27 -16.02 14.25
N SER A 176 -11.85 -17.15 14.64
CA SER A 176 -13.31 -17.31 14.80
C SER A 176 -13.90 -16.50 15.95
N SER A 177 -13.08 -16.06 16.90
CA SER A 177 -13.50 -15.22 18.04
C SER A 177 -14.02 -13.85 17.59
N ILE A 178 -13.41 -13.25 16.57
CA ILE A 178 -13.80 -11.96 16.00
C ILE A 178 -15.18 -12.08 15.34
N LYS A 179 -15.36 -13.11 14.50
CA LYS A 179 -16.62 -13.34 13.78
C LYS A 179 -17.79 -13.53 14.75
N THR A 180 -17.58 -14.33 15.80
CA THR A 180 -18.65 -14.65 16.77
C THR A 180 -19.10 -13.40 17.52
N SER A 181 -18.14 -12.61 18.03
CA SER A 181 -18.41 -11.43 18.85
C SER A 181 -18.97 -10.25 18.05
N CYS A 182 -18.69 -10.18 16.75
CA CYS A 182 -19.03 -9.01 15.92
C CYS A 182 -20.15 -9.26 14.91
N SER A 183 -20.72 -10.46 14.89
CA SER A 183 -21.75 -10.88 13.92
C SER A 183 -22.97 -9.94 13.87
N GLN A 184 -23.34 -9.33 15.00
CA GLN A 184 -24.47 -8.41 15.10
C GLN A 184 -24.13 -6.98 14.65
N VAL A 185 -22.85 -6.61 14.64
CA VAL A 185 -22.36 -5.25 14.32
C VAL A 185 -22.11 -5.09 12.81
N PHE A 186 -21.66 -6.17 12.17
CA PHE A 186 -21.28 -6.17 10.75
C PHE A 186 -22.49 -6.41 9.83
N THR A 187 -23.34 -5.38 9.69
CA THR A 187 -24.33 -5.35 8.59
C THR A 187 -23.62 -5.22 7.24
N PRO A 188 -24.28 -5.51 6.10
CA PRO A 188 -23.67 -5.37 4.78
C PRO A 188 -23.13 -3.96 4.48
N GLU A 189 -23.81 -2.92 4.96
CA GLU A 189 -23.37 -1.52 4.83
C GLU A 189 -22.09 -1.27 5.64
N VAL A 190 -22.04 -1.75 6.88
CA VAL A 190 -20.87 -1.62 7.76
C VAL A 190 -19.69 -2.40 7.19
N LEU A 191 -19.90 -3.60 6.66
CA LEU A 191 -18.87 -4.40 5.98
C LEU A 191 -18.33 -3.70 4.73
N THR A 192 -19.20 -3.05 3.96
CA THR A 192 -18.79 -2.29 2.77
C THR A 192 -17.89 -1.12 3.16
N ARG A 193 -18.30 -0.34 4.17
CA ARG A 193 -17.51 0.76 4.73
C ARG A 193 -16.17 0.26 5.31
N PHE A 194 -16.22 -0.80 6.13
CA PHE A 194 -15.05 -1.45 6.71
C PHE A 194 -14.05 -1.87 5.64
N THR A 195 -14.53 -2.53 4.58
CA THR A 195 -13.71 -3.00 3.48
C THR A 195 -13.05 -1.83 2.76
N ALA A 196 -13.80 -0.77 2.45
CA ALA A 196 -13.27 0.41 1.76
C ALA A 196 -12.22 1.17 2.61
N GLU A 197 -12.51 1.40 3.90
CA GLU A 197 -11.60 2.07 4.82
C GLU A 197 -10.27 1.31 4.96
N LEU A 198 -10.32 0.00 5.21
CA LEU A 198 -9.10 -0.82 5.34
C LEU A 198 -8.37 -0.97 4.02
N PHE A 199 -9.11 -1.19 2.92
CA PHE A 199 -8.51 -1.27 1.59
C PHE A 199 -7.71 -0.02 1.29
N SER A 200 -8.22 1.18 1.58
CA SER A 200 -7.50 2.44 1.33
C SER A 200 -6.14 2.52 2.06
N LYS A 201 -6.03 1.94 3.26
CA LYS A 201 -4.84 2.01 4.11
C LYS A 201 -3.78 0.94 3.81
N ILE A 202 -4.16 -0.22 3.30
CA ILE A 202 -3.22 -1.33 3.02
C ILE A 202 -2.41 -1.02 1.73
N PRO A 203 -1.08 -1.12 1.72
CA PRO A 203 -0.30 -0.97 0.49
C PRO A 203 -0.71 -1.98 -0.59
N GLY A 204 -0.77 -1.56 -1.86
CA GLY A 204 -1.23 -2.43 -2.95
C GLY A 204 -0.28 -3.60 -3.27
N SER A 205 0.99 -3.48 -2.89
CA SER A 205 1.98 -4.57 -2.93
C SER A 205 1.82 -5.59 -1.79
N ASN A 206 1.08 -5.28 -0.71
CA ASN A 206 0.86 -6.22 0.39
C ASN A 206 -0.32 -7.16 0.06
N HIS A 207 -0.07 -8.12 -0.83
CA HIS A 207 -1.09 -9.08 -1.27
C HIS A 207 -1.59 -9.96 -0.13
N GLN A 208 -0.74 -10.25 0.87
CA GLN A 208 -1.13 -11.10 1.99
C GLN A 208 -2.22 -10.42 2.84
N SER A 209 -2.04 -9.14 3.17
CA SER A 209 -3.01 -8.37 3.95
C SER A 209 -4.28 -8.08 3.15
N LEU A 210 -4.18 -7.75 1.85
CA LEU A 210 -5.35 -7.60 0.99
C LEU A 210 -6.17 -8.90 0.91
N ASN A 211 -5.51 -10.04 0.74
CA ASN A 211 -6.18 -11.34 0.69
C ASN A 211 -6.85 -11.69 2.02
N ALA A 212 -6.19 -11.41 3.15
CA ALA A 212 -6.76 -11.63 4.47
C ALA A 212 -7.99 -10.76 4.73
N LEU A 213 -7.95 -9.48 4.35
CA LEU A 213 -9.09 -8.57 4.41
C LEU A 213 -10.29 -9.14 3.64
N PHE A 214 -10.07 -9.51 2.37
CA PHE A 214 -11.14 -10.04 1.54
C PHE A 214 -11.69 -11.38 2.07
N LYS A 215 -10.81 -12.28 2.54
CA LYS A 215 -11.25 -13.53 3.18
C LYS A 215 -12.05 -13.27 4.44
N PHE A 216 -11.62 -12.34 5.29
CA PHE A 216 -12.36 -11.96 6.51
C PHE A 216 -13.76 -11.47 6.17
N VAL A 217 -13.89 -10.55 5.22
CA VAL A 217 -15.19 -10.04 4.76
C VAL A 217 -16.05 -11.16 4.16
N GLN A 218 -15.44 -12.09 3.40
CA GLN A 218 -16.13 -13.26 2.86
C GLN A 218 -16.67 -14.21 3.94
N THR A 219 -16.12 -14.20 5.16
CA THR A 219 -16.67 -15.03 6.25
C THR A 219 -18.07 -14.58 6.70
N PHE A 220 -18.45 -13.33 6.41
CA PHE A 220 -19.78 -12.81 6.68
C PHE A 220 -20.66 -13.06 5.46
N GLU A 221 -21.71 -13.87 5.63
CA GLU A 221 -22.72 -14.04 4.60
C GLU A 221 -23.47 -12.72 4.44
N SER A 222 -23.54 -12.19 3.22
CA SER A 222 -24.21 -10.91 2.92
C SER A 222 -25.02 -11.03 1.63
N ASN A 223 -26.22 -10.46 1.65
CA ASN A 223 -27.09 -10.34 0.48
C ASN A 223 -27.63 -8.89 0.40
N PRO A 224 -27.23 -8.07 -0.59
CA PRO A 224 -26.36 -8.39 -1.72
C PRO A 224 -24.90 -8.66 -1.32
N PRO A 225 -24.11 -9.35 -2.17
CA PRO A 225 -22.70 -9.60 -1.89
C PRO A 225 -21.91 -8.30 -1.83
N ILE A 226 -20.97 -8.23 -0.88
CA ILE A 226 -20.08 -7.07 -0.74
C ILE A 226 -19.22 -6.93 -2.00
N SER A 227 -19.15 -5.71 -2.51
CA SER A 227 -18.38 -5.38 -3.72
C SER A 227 -17.53 -4.13 -3.51
N LEU A 228 -16.40 -4.10 -4.21
CA LEU A 228 -15.44 -3.00 -4.23
C LEU A 228 -14.93 -2.89 -5.67
N CYS A 229 -14.69 -1.68 -6.18
CA CYS A 229 -14.14 -1.47 -7.52
C CYS A 229 -14.85 -2.30 -8.64
N ASN A 230 -16.18 -2.39 -8.60
CA ASN A 230 -16.99 -3.19 -9.54
C ASN A 230 -16.71 -4.70 -9.55
N MET A 231 -16.15 -5.24 -8.47
CA MET A 231 -15.90 -6.66 -8.27
C MET A 231 -16.44 -7.14 -6.93
N THR A 232 -16.90 -8.38 -6.86
CA THR A 232 -17.23 -8.98 -5.56
C THR A 232 -15.95 -9.30 -4.80
N VAL A 233 -16.03 -9.36 -3.47
CA VAL A 233 -14.90 -9.79 -2.62
C VAL A 233 -14.37 -11.17 -3.03
N LYS A 234 -15.25 -12.07 -3.46
CA LYS A 234 -14.87 -13.41 -3.97
C LYS A 234 -14.05 -13.32 -5.25
N ASP A 235 -14.39 -12.39 -6.14
CA ASP A 235 -13.65 -12.17 -7.38
C ASP A 235 -12.30 -11.51 -7.11
N HIS A 236 -12.22 -10.59 -6.14
CA HIS A 236 -10.96 -10.03 -5.67
C HIS A 236 -10.01 -11.11 -5.16
N ILE A 237 -10.47 -12.04 -4.31
CA ILE A 237 -9.63 -13.15 -3.81
C ILE A 237 -9.06 -13.96 -4.97
N LYS A 238 -9.91 -14.39 -5.91
CA LYS A 238 -9.48 -15.19 -7.07
C LYS A 238 -8.50 -14.43 -7.96
N PHE A 239 -8.74 -13.15 -8.18
CA PHE A 239 -7.91 -12.32 -9.03
C PHE A 239 -6.57 -12.02 -8.37
N LEU A 240 -6.58 -11.65 -7.09
CA LEU A 240 -5.37 -11.39 -6.30
C LEU A 240 -4.46 -12.62 -6.25
N ILE A 241 -5.00 -13.84 -6.11
CA ILE A 241 -4.19 -15.07 -6.21
C ILE A 241 -3.44 -15.15 -7.55
N LYS A 242 -4.10 -14.82 -8.66
CA LYS A 242 -3.45 -14.82 -9.99
C LYS A 242 -2.37 -13.75 -10.09
N VAL A 243 -2.60 -12.57 -9.50
CA VAL A 243 -1.63 -11.48 -9.46
C VAL A 243 -0.41 -11.90 -8.64
N THR A 244 -0.61 -12.42 -7.42
CA THR A 244 0.48 -12.89 -6.54
C THR A 244 1.30 -14.00 -7.19
N VAL A 245 0.66 -14.96 -7.87
CA VAL A 245 1.37 -16.03 -8.61
C VAL A 245 2.16 -15.47 -9.80
N THR A 246 1.70 -14.38 -10.40
CA THR A 246 2.40 -13.72 -11.51
C THR A 246 3.64 -12.98 -11.01
N SER A 247 3.48 -12.15 -9.98
CA SER A 247 4.58 -11.57 -9.20
C SER A 247 4.02 -10.90 -7.93
N PRO A 248 4.66 -11.09 -6.77
CA PRO A 248 4.27 -10.40 -5.53
C PRO A 248 4.57 -8.90 -5.56
N GLU A 249 5.40 -8.42 -6.50
CA GLU A 249 5.80 -7.01 -6.61
C GLU A 249 4.76 -6.14 -7.33
N ILE A 250 3.75 -6.75 -7.97
CA ILE A 250 2.69 -6.00 -8.66
C ILE A 250 1.88 -5.22 -7.63
N ASP A 251 1.74 -3.91 -7.81
CA ASP A 251 0.77 -3.15 -7.02
C ASP A 251 -0.65 -3.52 -7.48
N TYR A 252 -1.40 -4.19 -6.61
CA TYR A 252 -2.77 -4.63 -6.91
C TYR A 252 -3.75 -3.47 -7.05
N LYS A 253 -3.54 -2.34 -6.36
CA LYS A 253 -4.44 -1.19 -6.43
C LYS A 253 -4.24 -0.42 -7.73
N SER A 254 -2.99 -0.16 -8.09
CA SER A 254 -2.66 0.49 -9.37
C SER A 254 -3.16 -0.34 -10.56
N LEU A 255 -3.20 -1.67 -10.43
CA LEU A 255 -3.82 -2.57 -11.39
C LEU A 255 -5.34 -2.37 -11.53
N LEU A 256 -6.05 -2.12 -10.43
CA LEU A 256 -7.49 -1.86 -10.42
C LEU A 256 -7.85 -0.46 -10.94
N ASP A 257 -6.96 0.52 -10.72
CA ASP A 257 -7.15 1.92 -11.15
C ASP A 257 -6.85 2.13 -12.66
N GLY A 258 -6.52 1.06 -13.39
CA GLY A 258 -6.22 1.12 -14.82
C GLY A 258 -4.80 1.58 -15.16
N GLN A 259 -3.94 1.83 -14.16
CA GLN A 259 -2.52 2.14 -14.32
C GLN A 259 -1.67 0.87 -14.50
N LEU A 260 -2.16 -0.05 -15.35
CA LEU A 260 -1.55 -1.36 -15.53
C LEU A 260 -0.09 -1.26 -15.98
N LEU A 261 0.19 -0.47 -17.02
CA LEU A 261 1.53 -0.43 -17.63
C LEU A 261 2.58 0.03 -16.61
N GLU A 262 2.26 1.04 -15.81
CA GLU A 262 3.14 1.54 -14.76
C GLU A 262 3.38 0.49 -13.67
N SER A 263 2.33 -0.29 -13.34
CA SER A 263 2.40 -1.34 -12.32
C SER A 263 3.25 -2.55 -12.74
N ILE A 264 3.31 -2.85 -14.06
CA ILE A 264 4.06 -3.99 -14.59
C ILE A 264 5.50 -3.63 -14.99
N ASP A 265 5.81 -2.36 -15.20
CA ASP A 265 7.13 -1.92 -15.67
C ASP A 265 8.32 -2.39 -14.83
N PRO A 266 8.26 -2.39 -13.48
CA PRO A 266 9.35 -2.87 -12.65
C PRO A 266 9.69 -4.33 -12.95
N ILE A 267 8.65 -5.16 -13.10
CA ILE A 267 8.76 -6.61 -13.26
C ILE A 267 8.85 -7.05 -14.72
N LEU A 268 8.67 -6.15 -15.68
CA LEU A 268 8.65 -6.48 -17.11
C LEU A 268 10.06 -6.91 -17.57
N THR A 269 10.22 -8.20 -17.82
CA THR A 269 11.45 -8.85 -18.28
C THR A 269 11.11 -9.97 -19.27
N GLU A 270 12.11 -10.51 -19.97
CA GLU A 270 11.90 -11.64 -20.89
C GLU A 270 11.42 -12.92 -20.18
N SER A 271 11.77 -13.10 -18.90
CA SER A 271 11.33 -14.26 -18.11
C SER A 271 9.90 -14.10 -17.57
N SER A 272 9.46 -12.86 -17.28
CA SER A 272 8.14 -12.59 -16.69
C SER A 272 7.03 -12.37 -17.71
N ILE A 273 7.37 -12.01 -18.97
CA ILE A 273 6.41 -11.61 -20.01
C ILE A 273 5.28 -12.62 -20.23
N GLN A 274 5.57 -13.92 -20.21
CA GLN A 274 4.55 -14.96 -20.45
C GLN A 274 3.54 -15.03 -19.31
N SER A 275 4.02 -14.95 -18.06
CA SER A 275 3.15 -14.90 -16.88
C SER A 275 2.30 -13.63 -16.88
N LEU A 276 2.89 -12.49 -17.26
CA LEU A 276 2.16 -11.23 -17.41
C LEU A 276 1.07 -11.35 -18.47
N ILE A 277 1.35 -11.88 -19.65
CA ILE A 277 0.33 -12.03 -20.70
C ILE A 277 -0.84 -12.91 -20.24
N ARG A 278 -0.56 -14.00 -19.50
CA ARG A 278 -1.62 -14.83 -18.92
C ARG A 278 -2.47 -14.02 -17.94
N LEU A 279 -1.84 -13.19 -17.10
CA LEU A 279 -2.54 -12.29 -16.19
C LEU A 279 -3.43 -11.30 -16.97
N LEU A 280 -2.89 -10.65 -18.01
CA LEU A 280 -3.61 -9.69 -18.84
C LEU A 280 -4.84 -10.29 -19.54
N LYS A 281 -4.70 -11.51 -20.07
CA LYS A 281 -5.83 -12.24 -20.66
C LYS A 281 -6.91 -12.57 -19.62
N SER A 282 -6.52 -12.74 -18.36
CA SER A 282 -7.40 -13.06 -17.24
C SER A 282 -8.03 -11.87 -16.53
N LEU A 283 -7.74 -10.63 -16.97
CA LEU A 283 -8.27 -9.41 -16.38
C LEU A 283 -9.81 -9.40 -16.38
N PRO A 284 -10.45 -8.82 -15.36
CA PRO A 284 -11.87 -8.47 -15.39
C PRO A 284 -12.25 -7.61 -16.60
N PRO A 285 -13.47 -7.74 -17.17
CA PRO A 285 -13.88 -7.02 -18.38
C PRO A 285 -13.74 -5.49 -18.30
N HIS A 286 -14.03 -4.89 -17.14
CA HIS A 286 -13.92 -3.45 -16.93
C HIS A 286 -12.46 -2.95 -16.90
N LEU A 287 -11.47 -3.84 -16.67
CA LEU A 287 -10.04 -3.51 -16.74
C LEU A 287 -9.43 -3.81 -18.11
N LYS A 288 -10.09 -4.62 -18.95
CA LYS A 288 -9.54 -5.03 -20.26
C LYS A 288 -9.51 -3.90 -21.28
N SER A 289 -10.44 -2.94 -21.21
CA SER A 289 -10.57 -1.87 -22.21
C SER A 289 -9.34 -0.96 -22.28
N GLY A 290 -8.52 -0.89 -21.23
CA GLY A 290 -7.29 -0.09 -21.19
C GLY A 290 -6.02 -0.83 -21.62
N VAL A 291 -6.10 -2.09 -22.04
CA VAL A 291 -4.91 -2.96 -22.16
C VAL A 291 -4.74 -3.51 -23.57
N ASN A 292 -3.67 -3.07 -24.22
CA ASN A 292 -3.22 -3.62 -25.49
C ASN A 292 -1.97 -4.48 -25.27
N LEU A 293 -2.04 -5.77 -25.64
CA LEU A 293 -0.90 -6.69 -25.58
C LEU A 293 0.29 -6.17 -26.41
N SER A 294 0.02 -5.47 -27.51
CA SER A 294 1.05 -4.81 -28.32
C SER A 294 1.86 -3.80 -27.52
N SER A 295 1.22 -2.99 -26.68
CA SER A 295 1.91 -1.98 -25.87
C SER A 295 2.86 -2.60 -24.85
N VAL A 296 2.53 -3.79 -24.32
CA VAL A 296 3.38 -4.52 -23.37
C VAL A 296 4.64 -5.05 -24.05
N TYR A 297 4.50 -5.66 -25.22
CA TYR A 297 5.65 -6.10 -26.01
C TYR A 297 6.52 -4.92 -26.46
N HIS A 298 5.89 -3.83 -26.89
CA HIS A 298 6.61 -2.60 -27.25
C HIS A 298 7.42 -2.07 -26.08
N ARG A 299 6.83 -1.99 -24.89
CA ARG A 299 7.51 -1.49 -23.70
C ARG A 299 8.65 -2.40 -23.25
N LEU A 300 8.49 -3.73 -23.34
CA LEU A 300 9.57 -4.70 -23.09
C LEU A 300 10.75 -4.46 -24.04
N LEU A 301 10.48 -4.36 -25.34
CA LEU A 301 11.53 -4.14 -26.33
C LEU A 301 12.24 -2.80 -26.14
N MET A 302 11.50 -1.73 -25.83
CA MET A 302 12.08 -0.42 -25.52
C MET A 302 12.94 -0.45 -24.26
N LYS A 303 12.52 -1.18 -23.21
CA LYS A 303 13.30 -1.39 -21.99
C LYS A 303 14.59 -2.17 -22.29
N ASN A 304 14.50 -3.27 -23.03
CA ASN A 304 15.66 -4.06 -23.44
C ASN A 304 16.65 -3.23 -24.28
N LEU A 305 16.13 -2.40 -25.20
CA LEU A 305 16.92 -1.51 -26.05
C LEU A 305 17.64 -0.42 -25.21
N ASN A 306 16.97 0.15 -24.21
CA ASN A 306 17.58 1.13 -23.29
C ASN A 306 18.61 0.49 -22.34
N ASN A 307 18.36 -0.71 -21.84
CA ASN A 307 19.34 -1.45 -21.02
C ASN A 307 20.58 -1.79 -21.83
N TYR A 308 20.40 -2.22 -23.07
CA TYR A 308 21.49 -2.46 -24.01
C TYR A 308 22.35 -1.20 -24.20
N TYR A 309 21.73 -0.02 -24.37
CA TYR A 309 22.45 1.26 -24.42
C TYR A 309 23.33 1.51 -23.18
N GLN A 310 22.79 1.32 -21.97
CA GLN A 310 23.52 1.58 -20.73
C GLN A 310 24.76 0.68 -20.62
N CYS A 311 24.63 -0.60 -20.95
CA CYS A 311 25.75 -1.53 -20.94
C CYS A 311 26.84 -1.14 -21.97
N SER A 312 26.46 -0.85 -23.21
CA SER A 312 27.42 -0.51 -24.28
C SER A 312 28.16 0.82 -24.05
N SER A 313 27.59 1.75 -23.28
CA SER A 313 28.24 3.03 -22.96
C SER A 313 29.37 2.93 -21.91
N SER A 314 29.48 1.78 -21.22
CA SER A 314 30.44 1.57 -20.13
C SER A 314 31.73 0.85 -20.57
N SER A 315 31.75 0.26 -21.76
CA SER A 315 32.91 -0.42 -22.34
C SER A 315 33.64 0.49 -23.33
N THR A 316 34.83 0.97 -22.96
CA THR A 316 35.73 1.78 -23.80
C THR A 316 36.46 0.99 -24.89
N ASP A 317 36.21 -0.32 -25.01
CA ASP A 317 36.87 -1.18 -25.99
C ASP A 317 35.97 -1.44 -27.21
N SER A 318 36.42 -0.97 -28.38
CA SER A 318 36.04 -1.41 -29.73
C SER A 318 34.64 -2.04 -29.87
N ILE A 319 33.62 -1.20 -29.99
CA ILE A 319 32.22 -1.58 -30.25
C ILE A 319 32.14 -2.54 -31.45
N VAL A 320 31.68 -3.77 -31.21
CA VAL A 320 31.46 -4.76 -32.27
C VAL A 320 30.29 -4.30 -33.13
N VAL A 321 30.59 -4.02 -34.40
CA VAL A 321 29.67 -3.57 -35.49
C VAL A 321 28.44 -4.49 -35.68
N ASP A 322 28.40 -5.66 -35.03
CA ASP A 322 27.36 -6.70 -35.18
C ASP A 322 26.37 -6.86 -34.01
N GLU A 323 26.54 -6.18 -32.88
CA GLU A 323 25.68 -6.41 -31.72
C GLU A 323 24.25 -5.85 -31.89
N LEU A 324 24.07 -4.70 -32.55
CA LEU A 324 22.73 -4.17 -32.86
C LEU A 324 21.96 -5.14 -33.78
N VAL A 325 22.67 -5.78 -34.71
CA VAL A 325 22.11 -6.80 -35.60
C VAL A 325 21.69 -8.04 -34.81
N GLU A 326 22.49 -8.46 -33.84
CA GLU A 326 22.15 -9.57 -32.95
C GLU A 326 20.93 -9.24 -32.06
N PHE A 327 20.88 -8.02 -31.51
CA PHE A 327 19.72 -7.54 -30.74
C PHE A 327 18.44 -7.54 -31.60
N PHE A 328 18.53 -7.10 -32.86
CA PHE A 328 17.41 -7.16 -33.79
C PHE A 328 16.92 -8.59 -33.95
N LYS A 329 17.84 -9.53 -34.24
CA LYS A 329 17.50 -10.94 -34.43
C LYS A 329 16.79 -11.53 -33.21
N LYS A 330 17.27 -11.24 -31.98
CA LYS A 330 16.59 -11.65 -30.73
C LYS A 330 15.18 -11.05 -30.60
N SER A 331 15.01 -9.81 -31.06
CA SER A 331 13.74 -9.07 -30.97
C SER A 331 12.69 -9.49 -32.01
N THR A 332 13.07 -10.15 -33.11
CA THR A 332 12.16 -10.53 -34.22
C THR A 332 10.93 -11.31 -33.76
N SER A 333 11.10 -12.20 -32.76
CA SER A 333 10.02 -13.04 -32.23
C SER A 333 8.87 -12.26 -31.57
N TYR A 334 9.08 -10.99 -31.25
CA TYR A 334 8.09 -10.10 -30.64
C TYR A 334 7.41 -9.18 -31.67
N LEU A 335 8.03 -8.95 -32.84
CA LEU A 335 7.51 -8.01 -33.85
C LEU A 335 6.14 -8.44 -34.38
N SER A 336 5.93 -9.74 -34.60
CA SER A 336 4.62 -10.27 -35.04
C SER A 336 3.51 -10.15 -33.99
N LYS A 337 3.85 -9.84 -32.74
CA LYS A 337 2.91 -9.71 -31.61
C LYS A 337 2.57 -8.25 -31.29
N MET A 338 3.08 -7.32 -32.08
CA MET A 338 2.84 -5.88 -31.96
C MET A 338 2.08 -5.35 -33.17
N GLU A 339 1.26 -4.34 -32.94
CA GLU A 339 0.64 -3.52 -33.97
C GLU A 339 1.69 -2.76 -34.79
N VAL A 340 1.32 -2.39 -36.01
CA VAL A 340 2.22 -1.73 -36.96
C VAL A 340 2.78 -0.42 -36.39
N GLY A 341 1.96 0.39 -35.69
CA GLY A 341 2.43 1.63 -35.07
C GLY A 341 3.53 1.41 -34.04
N HIS A 342 3.37 0.42 -33.16
CA HIS A 342 4.35 0.05 -32.14
C HIS A 342 5.63 -0.54 -32.75
N THR A 343 5.51 -1.39 -33.76
CA THR A 343 6.64 -1.94 -34.51
C THR A 343 7.42 -0.84 -35.22
N THR A 344 6.72 0.09 -35.89
CA THR A 344 7.34 1.25 -36.56
C THR A 344 8.10 2.11 -35.57
N SER A 345 7.49 2.43 -34.42
CA SER A 345 8.11 3.23 -33.36
C SER A 345 9.39 2.58 -32.83
N PHE A 346 9.34 1.27 -32.52
CA PHE A 346 10.50 0.52 -32.04
C PHE A 346 11.64 0.51 -33.08
N LEU A 347 11.33 0.16 -34.34
CA LEU A 347 12.35 0.13 -35.40
C LEU A 347 12.95 1.52 -35.65
N LYS A 348 12.12 2.57 -35.67
CA LYS A 348 12.59 3.95 -35.80
C LYS A 348 13.59 4.31 -34.70
N GLN A 349 13.27 3.98 -33.45
CA GLN A 349 14.15 4.21 -32.30
C GLN A 349 15.43 3.38 -32.39
N MET A 350 15.37 2.15 -32.90
CA MET A 350 16.54 1.29 -33.06
C MET A 350 17.48 1.77 -34.18
N ILE A 351 16.93 2.27 -35.30
CA ILE A 351 17.69 2.59 -36.52
C ILE A 351 18.21 4.03 -36.51
N PHE A 352 17.40 5.00 -36.08
CA PHE A 352 17.68 6.43 -36.25
C PHE A 352 18.02 7.16 -34.95
N SER A 353 17.92 6.49 -33.80
CA SER A 353 18.34 7.11 -32.53
C SER A 353 19.85 7.39 -32.53
N ASN A 354 20.21 8.58 -32.04
CA ASN A 354 21.59 8.97 -31.78
C ASN A 354 22.10 8.46 -30.43
N LYS A 355 21.27 7.79 -29.63
CA LYS A 355 21.72 7.18 -28.37
C LYS A 355 22.73 6.06 -28.61
N PHE A 356 22.69 5.41 -29.77
CA PHE A 356 23.60 4.31 -30.07
C PHE A 356 24.74 4.79 -30.98
N ASN A 357 25.98 4.62 -30.54
CA ASN A 357 27.16 4.80 -31.38
C ASN A 357 27.30 3.60 -32.33
N VAL A 358 26.41 3.55 -33.32
CA VAL A 358 26.30 2.43 -34.26
C VAL A 358 26.50 2.94 -35.67
N SER A 359 27.41 2.27 -36.40
CA SER A 359 27.77 2.59 -37.77
C SER A 359 26.57 2.62 -38.72
N VAL A 360 26.67 3.44 -39.77
CA VAL A 360 25.70 3.48 -40.86
C VAL A 360 25.49 2.09 -41.47
N ASN A 361 26.55 1.27 -41.52
CA ASN A 361 26.51 -0.08 -42.07
C ASN A 361 25.62 -1.03 -41.24
N SER A 362 25.75 -1.01 -39.92
CA SER A 362 24.93 -1.83 -39.01
C SER A 362 23.46 -1.43 -39.07
N ARG A 363 23.18 -0.11 -39.12
CA ARG A 363 21.82 0.43 -39.31
C ARG A 363 21.20 -0.08 -40.62
N GLY A 364 21.96 -0.01 -41.71
CA GLY A 364 21.53 -0.53 -43.02
C GLY A 364 21.26 -2.05 -43.02
N ARG A 365 22.07 -2.83 -42.30
CA ARG A 365 21.83 -4.27 -42.10
C ARG A 365 20.56 -4.54 -41.33
N VAL A 366 20.30 -3.83 -40.23
CA VAL A 366 19.05 -3.95 -39.46
C VAL A 366 17.83 -3.65 -40.33
N VAL A 367 17.85 -2.57 -41.12
CA VAL A 367 16.74 -2.25 -42.03
C VAL A 367 16.53 -3.33 -43.08
N THR A 368 17.62 -3.84 -43.67
CA THR A 368 17.54 -4.91 -44.67
C THR A 368 16.92 -6.18 -44.06
N LEU A 369 17.35 -6.56 -42.85
CA LEU A 369 16.79 -7.70 -42.12
C LEU A 369 15.33 -7.48 -41.74
N ALA A 370 14.94 -6.26 -41.36
CA ALA A 370 13.54 -5.93 -41.07
C ALA A 370 12.66 -6.04 -42.32
N VAL A 371 13.12 -5.52 -43.47
CA VAL A 371 12.41 -5.68 -44.75
C VAL A 371 12.27 -7.16 -45.13
N GLN A 372 13.33 -7.96 -44.98
CA GLN A 372 13.29 -9.41 -45.24
C GLN A 372 12.32 -10.13 -44.31
N TYR A 373 12.31 -9.79 -43.02
CA TYR A 373 11.39 -10.37 -42.05
C TYR A 373 9.93 -10.09 -42.42
N LEU A 374 9.60 -8.86 -42.85
CA LEU A 374 8.24 -8.54 -43.32
C LEU A 374 7.87 -9.28 -44.61
N GLN A 375 8.82 -9.52 -45.51
CA GLN A 375 8.60 -10.29 -46.75
C GLN A 375 8.32 -11.77 -46.46
N GLN A 376 8.83 -12.31 -45.36
CA GLN A 376 8.63 -13.70 -44.97
C GLN A 376 7.34 -13.93 -44.16
N ASN A 377 6.76 -12.88 -43.57
CA ASN A 377 5.63 -12.98 -42.64
C ASN A 377 4.43 -12.11 -43.08
N VAL A 378 4.04 -12.19 -44.36
CA VAL A 378 3.12 -11.24 -45.07
C VAL A 378 1.65 -11.27 -44.60
N ASP A 379 1.31 -12.04 -43.57
CA ASP A 379 -0.08 -12.41 -43.27
C ASP A 379 -0.91 -11.35 -42.49
N GLN A 380 -0.42 -10.12 -42.32
CA GLN A 380 -1.11 -9.06 -41.57
C GLN A 380 -1.53 -7.88 -42.45
N SER A 381 -2.80 -7.47 -42.35
CA SER A 381 -3.48 -6.50 -43.25
C SER A 381 -2.82 -5.12 -43.36
N GLU A 382 -2.06 -4.69 -42.36
CA GLU A 382 -1.43 -3.35 -42.31
C GLU A 382 0.08 -3.37 -42.64
N TRP A 383 0.70 -4.54 -42.76
CA TRP A 383 2.14 -4.69 -43.03
C TRP A 383 2.62 -4.15 -44.38
N PRO A 384 1.79 -4.07 -45.45
CA PRO A 384 2.22 -3.44 -46.69
C PRO A 384 2.63 -1.97 -46.53
N SER A 385 1.95 -1.21 -45.65
CA SER A 385 2.29 0.19 -45.37
C SER A 385 3.60 0.32 -44.60
N LEU A 386 3.84 -0.57 -43.64
CA LEU A 386 5.09 -0.67 -42.91
C LEU A 386 6.24 -1.04 -43.84
N LYS A 387 6.02 -1.98 -44.76
CA LYS A 387 7.01 -2.38 -45.76
C LYS A 387 7.43 -1.20 -46.64
N ALA A 388 6.47 -0.43 -47.16
CA ALA A 388 6.77 0.78 -47.94
C ALA A 388 7.60 1.78 -47.13
N THR A 389 7.27 1.96 -45.85
CA THR A 389 8.02 2.80 -44.92
C THR A 389 9.45 2.30 -44.72
N LEU A 390 9.65 1.01 -44.46
CA LEU A 390 10.99 0.42 -44.31
C LEU A 390 11.81 0.45 -45.60
N THR A 391 11.19 0.29 -46.76
CA THR A 391 11.88 0.42 -48.06
C THR A 391 12.35 1.86 -48.28
N SER A 392 11.54 2.86 -47.91
CA SER A 392 11.97 4.26 -47.90
C SER A 392 13.14 4.50 -46.94
N TRP A 393 13.12 3.89 -45.74
CA TRP A 393 14.24 3.97 -44.80
C TRP A 393 15.51 3.28 -45.32
N GLN A 394 15.36 2.16 -46.03
CA GLN A 394 16.47 1.44 -46.65
C GLN A 394 17.16 2.31 -47.71
N GLU A 395 16.37 2.95 -48.55
CA GLU A 395 16.87 3.87 -49.58
C GLU A 395 17.52 5.11 -48.97
N HIS A 396 16.92 5.67 -47.90
CA HIS A 396 17.55 6.75 -47.13
C HIS A 396 18.93 6.34 -46.60
N ILE A 397 19.03 5.20 -45.89
CA ILE A 397 20.33 4.74 -45.35
C ILE A 397 21.34 4.42 -46.45
N ARG A 398 20.89 3.91 -47.61
CA ARG A 398 21.78 3.72 -48.79
C ARG A 398 22.42 5.04 -49.21
N ARG A 399 21.63 6.11 -49.31
CA ARG A 399 22.11 7.46 -49.63
C ARG A 399 23.04 8.01 -48.57
N VAL A 400 22.69 7.86 -47.28
CA VAL A 400 23.57 8.28 -46.19
C VAL A 400 24.90 7.53 -46.21
N LYS A 401 24.88 6.22 -46.51
CA LYS A 401 26.11 5.42 -46.66
C LYS A 401 26.97 5.91 -47.82
N GLN A 402 26.37 6.30 -48.95
CA GLN A 402 27.10 6.91 -50.04
C GLN A 402 27.77 8.23 -49.61
N VAL A 403 27.04 9.08 -48.89
CA VAL A 403 27.61 10.32 -48.33
C VAL A 403 28.78 10.02 -47.39
N ASP A 404 28.60 9.09 -46.46
CA ASP A 404 29.62 8.61 -45.51
C ASP A 404 30.89 8.07 -46.23
N THR A 405 30.72 7.36 -47.35
CA THR A 405 31.88 6.86 -48.13
C THR A 405 32.64 7.93 -48.90
N VAL A 406 31.97 9.02 -49.30
CA VAL A 406 32.54 10.08 -50.15
C VAL A 406 33.00 11.27 -49.31
N MET A 407 32.54 11.37 -48.06
CA MET A 407 32.90 12.40 -47.09
C MET A 407 33.70 11.78 -45.94
N PRO A 408 35.05 11.75 -46.00
CA PRO A 408 35.85 11.36 -44.85
C PRO A 408 35.58 12.34 -43.70
N ILE A 409 35.28 11.78 -42.53
CA ILE A 409 34.99 12.54 -41.33
C ILE A 409 36.32 13.06 -40.74
N GLU A 410 36.58 14.35 -40.93
CA GLU A 410 37.81 15.01 -40.43
C GLU A 410 37.50 16.13 -39.43
N THR A 411 36.25 16.59 -39.37
CA THR A 411 35.81 17.70 -38.51
C THR A 411 34.53 17.36 -37.75
N SER A 412 34.36 17.95 -36.56
CA SER A 412 33.13 17.83 -35.76
C SER A 412 31.88 18.34 -36.49
N ALA A 413 32.04 19.28 -37.43
CA ALA A 413 30.95 19.77 -38.26
C ALA A 413 30.43 18.71 -39.25
N GLN A 414 31.31 17.87 -39.79
CA GLN A 414 30.95 16.75 -40.66
C GLN A 414 30.30 15.61 -39.88
N GLU A 415 30.78 15.33 -38.67
CA GLU A 415 30.12 14.39 -37.74
C GLU A 415 28.69 14.84 -37.42
N HIS A 416 28.51 16.12 -37.07
CA HIS A 416 27.19 16.69 -36.79
C HIS A 416 26.25 16.63 -38.00
N LEU A 417 26.75 16.87 -39.20
CA LEU A 417 25.96 16.77 -40.42
C LEU A 417 25.52 15.33 -40.70
N LEU A 418 26.43 14.36 -40.54
CA LEU A 418 26.12 12.95 -40.72
C LEU A 418 25.08 12.50 -39.67
N GLU A 419 25.22 12.93 -38.42
CA GLU A 419 24.21 12.71 -37.39
C GLU A 419 22.86 13.34 -37.73
N GLU A 420 22.84 14.58 -38.23
CA GLU A 420 21.61 15.29 -38.59
C GLU A 420 20.82 14.52 -39.67
N ILE A 421 21.54 14.06 -40.70
CA ILE A 421 20.97 13.28 -41.81
C ILE A 421 20.54 11.87 -41.35
N LEU A 422 21.24 11.28 -40.37
CA LEU A 422 20.90 9.98 -39.78
C LEU A 422 19.70 10.01 -38.83
N ARG A 423 19.29 11.17 -38.29
CA ARG A 423 18.24 11.25 -37.27
C ARG A 423 16.82 11.10 -37.80
N ILE A 424 16.60 11.46 -39.07
CA ILE A 424 15.26 11.52 -39.65
C ILE A 424 15.31 10.92 -41.06
N PRO A 425 14.46 9.94 -41.38
CA PRO A 425 14.25 9.55 -42.77
C PRO A 425 13.67 10.77 -43.52
N VAL A 426 14.45 11.35 -44.42
CA VAL A 426 14.08 12.55 -45.19
C VAL A 426 13.79 12.18 -46.64
N SER A 427 12.96 12.99 -47.30
CA SER A 427 12.80 12.90 -48.75
C SER A 427 14.10 13.29 -49.45
N GLU A 428 14.24 12.86 -50.69
CA GLU A 428 15.37 13.19 -51.56
C GLU A 428 15.63 14.69 -51.63
N GLU A 429 14.60 15.47 -51.95
CA GLU A 429 14.66 16.93 -52.03
C GLU A 429 15.15 17.59 -50.73
N LYS A 430 14.71 17.05 -49.58
CA LYS A 430 15.14 17.56 -48.26
C LYS A 430 16.59 17.20 -47.98
N LEU A 431 17.03 16.01 -48.37
CA LEU A 431 18.42 15.59 -48.22
C LEU A 431 19.35 16.44 -49.10
N GLU A 432 18.97 16.69 -50.36
CA GLU A 432 19.68 17.60 -51.26
C GLU A 432 19.77 19.01 -50.65
N THR A 433 18.66 19.55 -50.13
CA THR A 433 18.63 20.87 -49.47
C THR A 433 19.53 20.94 -48.22
N ILE A 434 19.68 19.85 -47.47
CA ILE A 434 20.59 19.78 -46.32
C ILE A 434 22.05 19.79 -46.79
N LEU A 435 22.36 19.02 -47.83
CA LEU A 435 23.71 18.93 -48.38
C LEU A 435 24.15 20.21 -49.10
N ASP A 436 23.26 20.85 -49.86
CA ASP A 436 23.54 22.15 -50.49
C ASP A 436 23.89 23.21 -49.45
N ARG A 437 23.12 23.27 -48.34
CA ARG A 437 23.45 24.15 -47.19
C ARG A 437 24.78 23.79 -46.53
N ALA A 438 25.14 22.51 -46.48
CA ALA A 438 26.43 22.07 -45.94
C ALA A 438 27.61 22.47 -46.84
N VAL A 439 27.42 22.46 -48.16
CA VAL A 439 28.39 22.97 -49.15
C VAL A 439 28.54 24.49 -49.03
N GLU A 440 27.43 25.24 -48.93
CA GLU A 440 27.45 26.70 -48.72
C GLU A 440 28.22 27.08 -47.43
N ARG A 441 28.04 26.30 -46.36
CA ARG A 441 28.71 26.48 -45.07
C ARG A 441 30.15 25.94 -45.04
N ARG A 442 30.66 25.41 -46.15
CA ARG A 442 32.00 24.79 -46.27
C ARG A 442 32.23 23.62 -45.31
N VAL A 443 31.17 22.94 -44.88
CA VAL A 443 31.26 21.71 -44.07
C VAL A 443 31.68 20.54 -44.96
N ILE A 444 31.22 20.55 -46.21
CA ILE A 444 31.61 19.61 -47.25
C ILE A 444 32.45 20.37 -48.29
N PRO A 445 33.58 19.82 -48.78
CA PRO A 445 34.35 20.44 -49.84
C PRO A 445 33.49 20.67 -51.09
N THR A 446 33.70 21.80 -51.77
CA THR A 446 32.98 22.19 -52.99
C THR A 446 33.34 21.27 -54.15
N GLY A 447 32.79 20.06 -54.15
CA GLY A 447 32.97 19.05 -55.16
C GLY A 447 31.62 18.52 -55.62
N LYS A 448 31.40 18.53 -56.94
CA LYS A 448 30.29 17.84 -57.61
C LYS A 448 30.13 16.33 -57.30
N PRO A 449 31.10 15.53 -56.77
CA PRO A 449 30.91 14.09 -56.60
C PRO A 449 29.74 13.73 -55.67
N ILE A 450 29.54 14.42 -54.56
CA ILE A 450 28.52 14.05 -53.55
C ILE A 450 27.10 14.23 -54.10
N LEU A 451 26.84 15.35 -54.79
CA LEU A 451 25.58 15.62 -55.48
C LEU A 451 25.36 14.73 -56.71
N THR A 452 26.42 14.23 -57.34
CA THR A 452 26.32 13.33 -58.50
C THR A 452 26.05 11.89 -58.06
N VAL A 453 26.67 11.45 -56.95
CA VAL A 453 26.49 10.10 -56.37
C VAL A 453 25.08 9.91 -55.82
N MET A 454 24.41 10.98 -55.38
CA MET A 454 23.02 10.94 -54.93
C MET A 454 21.99 10.82 -56.05
N LYS A 455 22.33 11.23 -57.27
CA LYS A 455 21.45 11.14 -58.46
C LYS A 455 21.53 9.78 -59.17
N CYS A 456 22.26 8.81 -58.59
CA CYS A 456 22.45 7.44 -59.07
C CYS A 456 22.05 6.41 -58.00
#